data_AF-A0A1D1UCY7-F1
#
_entry.id   AF-A0A1D1UCY7-F1
#
_cell.length_a   1.000
_cell.length_b   1.000
_cell.length_c   1.000
_cell.angle_alpha   90.00
_cell.angle_beta   90.00
_cell.angle_gamma   90.00
#
_symmetry.space_group_name_H-M   'P 1'
#
loop_
_entity.id
_entity.type
_entity.pdbx_description
1 polymer ?
#
loop_
_entity_poly.entity_id
_entity_poly.type
_entity_poly.pdbx_seq_one_letter_code
_entity_poly.pdbx_strand_id
1 'polypeptide(L)'
;MNVLRTKFTYMDLNWLLFLRAIIVGLAIDGSAGIKWLSLSKSNLTWTSTQHCRLAFKYRTLDRGQAQFCKRYLDTMKYVTKASKDTRTACQTQFFHNRWNCSSVELAPNFMNDLKYGTREQAYVAALSSASVVHAVAKGCASGTLTNCNCGPMPNEPPSGDYKWGGCGDDVVFGMKVSRLFTDIPYSFKYFASQENQGKLKKKDKLSKLLVWKKSRQSRAALNLHNQFAGRKMVEAALTRHCKCHGVSGSCQIRTCWKSLPTVKEISERLYRSYKRAVEVSECML
;
A
#
# COMPACT_ATOMS: atom_id res chain seq x y z
N MET A 1 5.36 -8.31 13.64
CA MET A 1 4.68 -7.01 13.86
C MET A 1 3.19 -7.21 13.63
N ASN A 2 2.35 -6.67 14.52
CA ASN A 2 0.90 -6.90 14.50
C ASN A 2 0.17 -5.84 13.64
N VAL A 3 -0.91 -6.25 12.98
CA VAL A 3 -1.83 -5.40 12.19
C VAL A 3 -2.90 -4.82 13.13
N LEU A 4 -3.39 -3.58 12.91
CA LEU A 4 -4.30 -2.86 13.83
C LEU A 4 -5.71 -2.59 13.24
N ARG A 5 -6.79 -2.59 14.06
CA ARG A 5 -8.25 -2.40 13.72
C ARG A 5 -9.00 -1.45 14.70
N THR A 6 -10.17 -0.88 14.35
CA THR A 6 -11.14 -0.20 15.28
C THR A 6 -12.55 -0.86 15.38
N LYS A 7 -13.30 -0.64 16.50
CA LYS A 7 -14.74 -0.96 16.70
C LYS A 7 -15.64 0.28 16.51
N PHE A 8 -16.87 0.09 16.03
CA PHE A 8 -17.95 1.08 16.06
C PHE A 8 -19.16 0.48 16.81
N THR A 9 -19.70 1.18 17.80
CA THR A 9 -20.98 0.85 18.42
C THR A 9 -22.08 1.72 17.79
N TYR A 10 -23.16 1.09 17.32
CA TYR A 10 -24.35 1.78 16.83
C TYR A 10 -24.99 2.62 17.96
N MET A 11 -25.42 3.84 17.67
CA MET A 11 -26.32 4.64 18.51
C MET A 11 -27.63 4.91 17.76
N ASP A 12 -28.70 4.92 18.55
CA ASP A 12 -30.11 4.67 18.23
C ASP A 12 -30.88 5.66 17.34
N LEU A 13 -32.02 5.13 16.86
CA LEU A 13 -33.13 5.71 16.09
C LEU A 13 -33.49 7.17 16.42
N ASN A 14 -33.34 8.06 15.42
CA ASN A 14 -34.29 9.15 15.14
C ASN A 14 -34.07 9.72 13.71
N TRP A 15 -34.22 8.86 12.70
CA TRP A 15 -33.73 9.06 11.33
C TRP A 15 -34.62 9.94 10.42
N LEU A 16 -35.86 10.26 10.79
CA LEU A 16 -36.82 10.81 9.80
C LEU A 16 -36.76 12.33 9.56
N LEU A 17 -36.09 13.10 10.41
CA LEU A 17 -35.98 14.57 10.24
C LEU A 17 -34.69 15.04 9.56
N PHE A 18 -33.71 14.14 9.36
CA PHE A 18 -32.42 14.49 8.74
C PHE A 18 -32.41 14.43 7.19
N LEU A 19 -33.50 14.00 6.56
CA LEU A 19 -33.57 13.77 5.11
C LEU A 19 -33.55 15.04 4.23
N ARG A 20 -33.74 16.24 4.79
CA ARG A 20 -33.65 17.50 4.03
C ARG A 20 -32.27 18.16 4.01
N ALA A 21 -31.29 17.67 4.78
CA ALA A 21 -29.91 18.16 4.75
C ALA A 21 -28.99 17.35 3.81
N ILE A 22 -29.50 16.29 3.19
CA ILE A 22 -28.69 15.27 2.49
C ILE A 22 -28.38 15.62 1.03
N ILE A 23 -29.03 16.62 0.42
CA ILE A 23 -28.87 16.87 -1.04
C ILE A 23 -27.78 17.90 -1.40
N VAL A 24 -27.31 18.75 -0.47
CA VAL A 24 -26.27 19.78 -0.79
C VAL A 24 -24.93 19.54 -0.09
N GLY A 25 -24.83 18.47 0.71
CA GLY A 25 -23.57 18.04 1.31
C GLY A 25 -23.13 16.68 0.77
N LEU A 26 -22.94 16.54 -0.55
CA LEU A 26 -22.27 15.37 -1.12
C LEU A 26 -20.96 15.17 -0.36
N ALA A 27 -20.92 14.11 0.45
CA ALA A 27 -19.83 13.80 1.34
C ALA A 27 -18.51 13.79 0.57
N ILE A 28 -17.70 14.85 0.75
CA ILE A 28 -16.26 14.79 0.49
C ILE A 28 -15.68 13.99 1.65
N ASP A 29 -15.89 12.69 1.58
CA ASP A 29 -15.24 11.74 2.47
C ASP A 29 -13.77 11.71 2.06
N GLY A 30 -12.97 12.50 2.76
CA GLY A 30 -11.53 12.60 2.56
C GLY A 30 -10.90 11.26 2.90
N SER A 31 -10.69 10.47 1.85
CA SER A 31 -9.58 9.55 1.64
C SER A 31 -9.19 8.68 2.84
N ALA A 32 -10.05 7.74 3.23
CA ALA A 32 -9.61 6.57 4.00
C ALA A 32 -9.24 5.36 3.11
N GLY A 33 -9.82 5.26 1.90
CA GLY A 33 -9.59 4.15 0.98
C GLY A 33 -8.30 4.26 0.16
N ILE A 34 -7.75 3.11 -0.24
CA ILE A 34 -6.51 2.98 -1.03
C ILE A 34 -6.83 3.17 -2.52
N LYS A 35 -7.22 4.39 -2.90
CA LYS A 35 -7.84 4.70 -4.22
C LYS A 35 -7.00 4.27 -5.42
N TRP A 36 -5.67 4.37 -5.31
CA TRP A 36 -4.74 4.04 -6.39
C TRP A 36 -4.80 2.56 -6.82
N LEU A 37 -5.46 1.68 -6.04
CA LEU A 37 -5.77 0.31 -6.48
C LEU A 37 -6.63 0.26 -7.75
N SER A 38 -7.31 1.35 -8.14
CA SER A 38 -8.01 1.42 -9.42
C SER A 38 -7.07 1.38 -10.63
N LEU A 39 -5.76 1.63 -10.44
CA LEU A 39 -4.75 1.45 -11.49
C LEU A 39 -4.69 0.04 -12.04
N SER A 40 -5.12 -0.97 -11.27
CA SER A 40 -5.20 -2.36 -11.73
C SER A 40 -6.07 -2.53 -12.98
N LYS A 41 -7.05 -1.63 -13.18
CA LYS A 41 -7.95 -1.60 -14.34
C LYS A 41 -7.52 -0.61 -15.42
N SER A 42 -6.41 0.10 -15.22
CA SER A 42 -5.91 1.10 -16.17
C SER A 42 -5.07 0.45 -17.28
N ASN A 43 -5.24 0.95 -18.51
CA ASN A 43 -4.39 0.62 -19.66
C ASN A 43 -3.32 1.71 -19.92
N LEU A 44 -3.00 2.50 -18.90
CA LEU A 44 -2.01 3.57 -19.01
C LEU A 44 -0.61 2.96 -19.18
N THR A 45 0.09 3.40 -20.23
CA THR A 45 1.46 2.94 -20.56
C THR A 45 2.55 3.74 -19.85
N TRP A 46 2.19 4.84 -19.18
CA TRP A 46 3.11 5.72 -18.44
C TRP A 46 4.27 6.29 -19.28
N THR A 47 4.05 6.53 -20.57
CA THR A 47 5.05 7.14 -21.47
C THR A 47 5.08 8.68 -21.40
N SER A 48 4.04 9.31 -20.84
CA SER A 48 3.90 10.76 -20.78
C SER A 48 3.34 11.23 -19.43
N THR A 49 3.79 12.40 -18.97
CA THR A 49 3.28 13.06 -17.76
C THR A 49 1.80 13.47 -17.86
N GLN A 50 1.21 13.45 -19.07
CA GLN A 50 -0.22 13.60 -19.27
C GLN A 50 -1.02 12.47 -18.59
N HIS A 51 -0.50 11.23 -18.55
CA HIS A 51 -1.13 10.12 -17.83
C HIS A 51 -1.28 10.41 -16.32
N CYS A 52 -0.31 11.10 -15.72
CA CYS A 52 -0.41 11.54 -14.32
C CYS A 52 -1.55 12.55 -14.11
N ARG A 53 -1.74 13.48 -15.06
CA ARG A 53 -2.85 14.46 -15.02
C ARG A 53 -4.19 13.75 -15.18
N LEU A 54 -4.26 12.76 -16.07
CA LEU A 54 -5.47 11.96 -16.30
C LEU A 54 -5.85 11.13 -15.08
N ALA A 55 -4.88 10.43 -14.47
CA ALA A 55 -5.09 9.64 -13.27
C ALA A 55 -5.53 10.51 -12.07
N PHE A 56 -5.03 11.74 -11.98
CA PHE A 56 -5.52 12.73 -11.01
C PHE A 56 -6.96 13.17 -11.31
N LYS A 57 -7.26 13.51 -12.58
CA LYS A 57 -8.60 13.95 -13.02
C LYS A 57 -9.67 12.91 -12.71
N TYR A 58 -9.37 11.62 -12.89
CA TYR A 58 -10.28 10.52 -12.57
C TYR A 58 -10.25 10.07 -11.10
N ARG A 59 -9.60 10.84 -10.21
CA ARG A 59 -9.51 10.55 -8.76
C ARG A 59 -8.86 9.20 -8.42
N THR A 60 -8.09 8.63 -9.34
CA THR A 60 -7.28 7.44 -9.13
C THR A 60 -6.06 7.76 -8.28
N LEU A 61 -5.39 8.87 -8.58
CA LEU A 61 -4.27 9.40 -7.79
C LEU A 61 -4.70 10.66 -7.07
N ASP A 62 -4.33 10.78 -5.80
CA ASP A 62 -4.47 12.06 -5.09
C ASP A 62 -3.37 13.05 -5.56
N ARG A 63 -3.53 14.34 -5.24
CA ARG A 63 -2.64 15.43 -5.74
C ARG A 63 -1.15 15.13 -5.53
N GLY A 64 -0.77 14.66 -4.34
CA GLY A 64 0.62 14.32 -4.05
C GLY A 64 1.12 13.10 -4.83
N GLN A 65 0.26 12.09 -5.02
CA GLN A 65 0.60 10.91 -5.82
C GLN A 65 0.74 11.26 -7.30
N ALA A 66 -0.05 12.19 -7.81
CA ALA A 66 0.10 12.73 -9.15
C ALA A 66 1.42 13.52 -9.32
N GLN A 67 1.89 14.20 -8.27
CA GLN A 67 3.17 14.86 -8.26
C GLN A 67 4.34 13.87 -8.21
N PHE A 68 4.20 12.80 -7.40
CA PHE A 68 5.12 11.65 -7.43
C PHE A 68 5.19 11.05 -8.83
N CYS A 69 4.05 10.78 -9.47
CA CYS A 69 3.95 10.23 -10.82
C CYS A 69 4.72 11.07 -11.85
N LYS A 70 4.63 12.39 -11.78
CA LYS A 70 5.37 13.27 -12.69
C LYS A 70 6.89 13.20 -12.49
N ARG A 71 7.35 12.96 -11.26
CA ARG A 71 8.77 12.89 -10.90
C ARG A 71 9.38 11.50 -11.15
N TYR A 72 8.59 10.45 -10.97
CA TYR A 72 9.00 9.04 -11.06
C TYR A 72 8.12 8.30 -12.08
N LEU A 73 8.06 8.82 -13.31
CA LEU A 73 7.14 8.33 -14.34
C LEU A 73 7.43 6.87 -14.73
N ASP A 74 8.71 6.53 -14.87
CA ASP A 74 9.22 5.18 -15.14
C ASP A 74 8.81 4.14 -14.09
N THR A 75 8.65 4.59 -12.84
CA THR A 75 8.27 3.77 -11.69
C THR A 75 6.78 3.40 -11.72
N MET A 76 5.94 4.20 -12.39
CA MET A 76 4.49 4.01 -12.36
C MET A 76 4.03 2.71 -13.02
N LYS A 77 4.79 2.15 -13.98
CA LYS A 77 4.49 0.81 -14.52
C LYS A 77 4.56 -0.28 -13.45
N TYR A 78 5.48 -0.17 -12.48
CA TYR A 78 5.58 -1.08 -11.34
C TYR A 78 4.51 -0.80 -10.28
N VAL A 79 4.10 0.46 -10.11
CA VAL A 79 2.96 0.81 -9.25
C VAL A 79 1.66 0.21 -9.80
N THR A 80 1.42 0.31 -11.12
CA THR A 80 0.28 -0.36 -11.76
C THR A 80 0.38 -1.88 -11.64
N LYS A 81 1.57 -2.46 -11.82
CA LYS A 81 1.78 -3.90 -11.60
C LYS A 81 1.46 -4.29 -10.16
N ALA A 82 1.96 -3.56 -9.17
CA ALA A 82 1.70 -3.79 -7.75
C ALA A 82 0.20 -3.72 -7.42
N SER A 83 -0.53 -2.80 -8.05
CA SER A 83 -1.99 -2.70 -7.94
C SER A 83 -2.70 -3.97 -8.44
N LYS A 84 -2.28 -4.51 -9.60
CA LYS A 84 -2.78 -5.78 -10.15
C LYS A 84 -2.43 -6.96 -9.24
N ASP A 85 -1.16 -7.06 -8.82
CA ASP A 85 -0.68 -8.12 -7.94
C ASP A 85 -1.44 -8.12 -6.60
N THR A 86 -1.72 -6.94 -6.03
CA THR A 86 -2.49 -6.79 -4.78
C THR A 86 -3.89 -7.36 -4.93
N ARG A 87 -4.60 -6.97 -6.00
CA ARG A 87 -5.96 -7.42 -6.29
C ARG A 87 -6.01 -8.95 -6.41
N THR A 88 -5.16 -9.50 -7.29
CA THR A 88 -5.11 -10.95 -7.53
C THR A 88 -4.75 -11.71 -6.25
N ALA A 89 -3.68 -11.31 -5.57
CA ALA A 89 -3.21 -12.02 -4.38
C ALA A 89 -4.21 -11.95 -3.22
N CYS A 90 -4.96 -10.84 -3.09
CA CYS A 90 -5.99 -10.71 -2.08
C CYS A 90 -7.19 -11.61 -2.37
N GLN A 91 -7.70 -11.60 -3.60
CA GLN A 91 -8.82 -12.46 -4.02
C GLN A 91 -8.46 -13.95 -3.91
N THR A 92 -7.25 -14.33 -4.32
CA THR A 92 -6.76 -15.71 -4.14
C THR A 92 -6.66 -16.08 -2.66
N GLN A 93 -6.11 -15.20 -1.82
CA GLN A 93 -5.93 -15.49 -0.39
C GLN A 93 -7.24 -15.68 0.36
N PHE A 94 -8.29 -14.96 -0.05
CA PHE A 94 -9.57 -14.92 0.63
C PHE A 94 -10.67 -15.68 -0.10
N PHE A 95 -10.36 -16.43 -1.16
CA PHE A 95 -11.35 -17.07 -2.05
C PHE A 95 -12.43 -17.88 -1.30
N HIS A 96 -12.05 -18.65 -0.28
CA HIS A 96 -12.97 -19.47 0.53
C HIS A 96 -13.50 -18.79 1.80
N ASN A 97 -13.20 -17.50 2.00
CA ASN A 97 -13.64 -16.75 3.16
C ASN A 97 -14.95 -16.00 2.88
N ARG A 98 -15.77 -15.76 3.92
CA ARG A 98 -17.00 -14.96 3.82
C ARG A 98 -16.75 -13.59 3.17
N TRP A 99 -15.65 -12.94 3.56
CA TRP A 99 -15.10 -11.81 2.82
C TRP A 99 -14.05 -12.34 1.85
N ASN A 100 -14.36 -12.32 0.55
CA ASN A 100 -13.53 -12.90 -0.50
C ASN A 100 -12.64 -11.87 -1.23
N CYS A 101 -12.49 -10.69 -0.64
CA CYS A 101 -11.76 -9.56 -1.22
C CYS A 101 -12.32 -9.04 -2.57
N SER A 102 -13.58 -9.31 -2.90
CA SER A 102 -14.22 -8.75 -4.11
C SER A 102 -14.32 -7.22 -4.10
N SER A 103 -14.46 -6.57 -2.94
CA SER A 103 -14.60 -5.11 -2.85
C SER A 103 -13.41 -4.31 -3.37
N VAL A 104 -12.22 -4.91 -3.50
CA VAL A 104 -11.05 -4.23 -4.10
C VAL A 104 -11.27 -3.86 -5.57
N GLU A 105 -12.21 -4.55 -6.24
CA GLU A 105 -12.67 -4.25 -7.59
C GLU A 105 -13.33 -2.87 -7.72
N LEU A 106 -13.94 -2.40 -6.63
CA LEU A 106 -14.73 -1.17 -6.64
C LEU A 106 -13.84 0.08 -6.50
N ALA A 107 -12.51 -0.08 -6.43
CA ALA A 107 -11.58 1.03 -6.41
C ALA A 107 -11.87 2.03 -7.57
N PRO A 108 -11.90 3.35 -7.31
CA PRO A 108 -11.49 4.01 -6.06
C PRO A 108 -12.61 4.11 -4.99
N ASN A 109 -13.83 3.66 -5.30
CA ASN A 109 -15.04 3.82 -4.51
C ASN A 109 -15.39 2.53 -3.76
N PHE A 110 -14.66 2.23 -2.69
CA PHE A 110 -14.82 0.99 -1.92
C PHE A 110 -16.14 0.90 -1.14
N MET A 111 -16.48 -0.32 -0.70
CA MET A 111 -17.50 -0.55 0.32
C MET A 111 -16.94 -0.32 1.74
N ASN A 112 -17.79 -0.45 2.76
CA ASN A 112 -17.47 -0.14 4.15
C ASN A 112 -16.36 -1.03 4.73
N ASP A 113 -16.26 -2.24 4.21
CA ASP A 113 -15.22 -3.23 4.51
C ASP A 113 -13.81 -2.73 4.22
N LEU A 114 -13.61 -1.71 3.38
CA LEU A 114 -12.30 -1.12 3.06
C LEU A 114 -12.21 0.39 3.34
N LYS A 115 -13.14 0.95 4.12
CA LYS A 115 -13.22 2.41 4.41
C LYS A 115 -13.06 2.80 5.88
N TYR A 116 -13.44 1.93 6.82
CA TYR A 116 -13.68 2.31 8.22
C TYR A 116 -12.75 1.64 9.24
N GLY A 117 -11.50 1.36 8.87
CA GLY A 117 -10.50 0.82 9.82
C GLY A 117 -10.73 -0.65 10.18
N THR A 118 -11.30 -1.41 9.25
CA THR A 118 -11.56 -2.84 9.43
C THR A 118 -10.27 -3.66 9.34
N ARG A 119 -10.36 -4.93 9.75
CA ARG A 119 -9.24 -5.87 9.62
C ARG A 119 -8.90 -6.12 8.15
N GLU A 120 -9.92 -6.15 7.30
CA GLU A 120 -9.84 -6.36 5.86
C GLU A 120 -9.10 -5.19 5.19
N GLN A 121 -9.45 -3.96 5.55
CA GLN A 121 -8.74 -2.76 5.10
C GLN A 121 -7.27 -2.81 5.52
N ALA A 122 -7.00 -3.20 6.76
CA ALA A 122 -5.66 -3.30 7.29
C ALA A 122 -4.79 -4.31 6.51
N TYR A 123 -5.38 -5.45 6.12
CA TYR A 123 -4.74 -6.42 5.24
C TYR A 123 -4.42 -5.84 3.86
N VAL A 124 -5.40 -5.22 3.20
CA VAL A 124 -5.21 -4.66 1.85
C VAL A 124 -4.18 -3.51 1.89
N ALA A 125 -4.17 -2.69 2.94
CA ALA A 125 -3.17 -1.64 3.13
C ALA A 125 -1.75 -2.23 3.22
N ALA A 126 -1.57 -3.27 4.03
CA ALA A 126 -0.29 -3.96 4.16
C ALA A 126 0.14 -4.67 2.85
N LEU A 127 -0.78 -5.39 2.19
CA LEU A 127 -0.49 -6.10 0.94
C LEU A 127 -0.17 -5.13 -0.20
N SER A 128 -0.88 -4.00 -0.28
CA SER A 128 -0.65 -3.02 -1.33
C SER A 128 0.72 -2.33 -1.23
N SER A 129 1.14 -1.93 -0.03
CA SER A 129 2.47 -1.34 0.17
C SER A 129 3.57 -2.36 -0.04
N ALA A 130 3.37 -3.61 0.41
CA ALA A 130 4.26 -4.74 0.17
C ALA A 130 4.43 -5.03 -1.33
N SER A 131 3.34 -5.03 -2.08
CA SER A 131 3.36 -5.27 -3.52
C SER A 131 4.13 -4.20 -4.28
N VAL A 132 4.09 -2.93 -3.82
CA VAL A 132 4.92 -1.86 -4.41
C VAL A 132 6.41 -2.12 -4.14
N VAL A 133 6.79 -2.51 -2.91
CA VAL A 133 8.19 -2.89 -2.62
C VAL A 133 8.64 -4.02 -3.52
N HIS A 134 7.85 -5.08 -3.60
CA HIS A 134 8.16 -6.26 -4.41
C HIS A 134 8.31 -5.92 -5.90
N ALA A 135 7.34 -5.23 -6.49
CA ALA A 135 7.36 -4.90 -7.92
C ALA A 135 8.54 -3.99 -8.29
N VAL A 136 8.85 -2.99 -7.45
CA VAL A 136 9.96 -2.07 -7.69
C VAL A 136 11.31 -2.78 -7.52
N ALA A 137 11.49 -3.55 -6.43
CA ALA A 137 12.73 -4.27 -6.16
C ALA A 137 13.08 -5.28 -7.28
N LYS A 138 12.08 -6.02 -7.78
CA LYS A 138 12.22 -6.90 -8.96
C LYS A 138 12.49 -6.12 -10.25
N GLY A 139 11.89 -4.93 -10.39
CA GLY A 139 12.14 -4.03 -11.51
C GLY A 139 13.60 -3.58 -11.57
N CYS A 140 14.19 -3.27 -10.41
CA CYS A 140 15.60 -2.93 -10.27
C CYS A 140 16.51 -4.13 -10.59
N ALA A 141 16.23 -5.29 -10.01
CA ALA A 141 17.05 -6.49 -10.22
C ALA A 141 17.04 -7.01 -11.67
N SER A 142 15.95 -6.76 -12.40
CA SER A 142 15.85 -7.10 -13.83
C SER A 142 16.47 -6.06 -14.77
N GLY A 143 16.93 -4.92 -14.26
CA GLY A 143 17.44 -3.80 -15.07
C GLY A 143 16.37 -3.07 -15.88
N THR A 144 15.09 -3.41 -15.71
CA THR A 144 13.98 -2.80 -16.45
C THR A 144 13.56 -1.44 -15.88
N LEU A 145 13.92 -1.16 -14.62
CA LEU A 145 13.83 0.14 -13.96
C LEU A 145 15.25 0.70 -13.84
N THR A 146 15.51 1.84 -14.47
CA THR A 146 16.88 2.37 -14.66
C THR A 146 17.36 3.25 -13.52
N ASN A 147 16.46 3.77 -12.68
CA ASN A 147 16.79 4.68 -11.57
C ASN A 147 17.11 3.96 -10.25
N CYS A 148 17.58 2.72 -10.32
CA CYS A 148 18.00 1.92 -9.19
C CYS A 148 19.00 0.84 -9.61
N ASN A 149 19.61 0.18 -8.62
CA ASN A 149 20.66 -0.83 -8.82
C ASN A 149 20.19 -2.20 -8.30
N CYS A 150 21.06 -3.21 -8.41
CA CYS A 150 20.88 -4.45 -7.69
C CYS A 150 20.86 -4.21 -6.17
N GLY A 151 20.13 -5.07 -5.45
CA GLY A 151 20.10 -5.03 -3.99
C GLY A 151 21.49 -5.23 -3.36
N PRO A 152 21.70 -4.73 -2.14
CA PRO A 152 23.00 -4.78 -1.48
C PRO A 152 23.47 -6.23 -1.29
N MET A 153 24.75 -6.46 -1.59
CA MET A 153 25.37 -7.76 -1.35
C MET A 153 25.50 -7.99 0.16
N PRO A 154 25.15 -9.17 0.70
CA PRO A 154 25.31 -9.44 2.11
C PRO A 154 26.78 -9.41 2.54
N ASN A 155 27.04 -8.85 3.73
CA ASN A 155 28.38 -8.80 4.32
C ASN A 155 28.80 -10.12 5.00
N GLU A 156 27.86 -11.07 5.15
CA GLU A 156 28.14 -12.38 5.73
C GLU A 156 29.16 -13.13 4.85
N PRO A 157 30.27 -13.65 5.40
CA PRO A 157 31.20 -14.42 4.61
C PRO A 157 30.46 -15.61 3.99
N PRO A 158 30.68 -15.91 2.70
CA PRO A 158 30.09 -17.11 2.11
C PRO A 158 30.54 -18.34 2.92
N SER A 159 29.64 -19.28 3.23
CA SER A 159 30.12 -20.62 3.61
C SER A 159 30.88 -21.18 2.41
N GLY A 160 31.92 -22.01 2.65
CA GLY A 160 32.82 -22.49 1.59
C GLY A 160 32.12 -23.14 0.37
N ASP A 161 30.82 -23.46 0.50
CA ASP A 161 29.98 -24.07 -0.51
C ASP A 161 29.28 -23.07 -1.45
N TYR A 162 29.46 -21.76 -1.31
CA TYR A 162 28.93 -20.76 -2.25
C TYR A 162 29.73 -19.46 -2.26
N LYS A 163 29.46 -18.59 -3.24
CA LYS A 163 29.93 -17.19 -3.25
C LYS A 163 28.74 -16.25 -3.45
N TRP A 164 28.78 -15.06 -2.85
CA TRP A 164 27.80 -14.01 -3.15
C TRP A 164 28.06 -13.46 -4.55
N GLY A 165 26.99 -13.27 -5.33
CA GLY A 165 27.06 -12.74 -6.69
C GLY A 165 25.69 -12.69 -7.33
N GLY A 166 25.62 -12.30 -8.60
CA GLY A 166 24.35 -12.04 -9.29
C GLY A 166 23.68 -10.73 -8.84
N CYS A 167 22.45 -10.52 -9.28
CA CYS A 167 21.69 -9.30 -9.00
C CYS A 167 20.54 -9.61 -8.05
N GLY A 168 20.68 -9.18 -6.79
CA GLY A 168 19.63 -9.31 -5.79
C GLY A 168 18.52 -8.27 -5.94
N ASP A 169 17.36 -8.53 -5.33
CA ASP A 169 16.25 -7.58 -5.32
C ASP A 169 16.55 -6.37 -4.42
N ASP A 170 16.48 -5.15 -4.97
CA ASP A 170 16.71 -3.90 -4.22
C ASP A 170 15.49 -3.50 -3.37
N VAL A 171 15.33 -4.24 -2.27
CA VAL A 171 14.25 -4.00 -1.31
C VAL A 171 14.39 -2.64 -0.64
N VAL A 172 15.61 -2.15 -0.40
CA VAL A 172 15.83 -0.85 0.25
C VAL A 172 15.25 0.27 -0.61
N PHE A 173 15.52 0.26 -1.91
CA PHE A 173 14.91 1.20 -2.85
C PHE A 173 13.40 1.00 -2.98
N GLY A 174 12.93 -0.25 -3.07
CA GLY A 174 11.50 -0.58 -3.08
C GLY A 174 10.74 -0.02 -1.87
N MET A 175 11.33 -0.11 -0.67
CA MET A 175 10.80 0.44 0.58
C MET A 175 10.67 1.96 0.52
N LYS A 176 11.69 2.65 -0.01
CA LYS A 176 11.69 4.10 -0.21
C LYS A 176 10.57 4.53 -1.16
N VAL A 177 10.45 3.86 -2.32
CA VAL A 177 9.40 4.15 -3.31
C VAL A 177 8.00 3.90 -2.73
N SER A 178 7.80 2.75 -2.09
CA SER A 178 6.53 2.40 -1.45
C SER A 178 6.11 3.47 -0.43
N ARG A 179 7.01 3.84 0.50
CA ARG A 179 6.76 4.92 1.45
C ARG A 179 6.45 6.26 0.77
N LEU A 180 7.23 6.64 -0.24
CA LEU A 180 7.05 7.92 -0.94
C LEU A 180 5.74 8.00 -1.73
N PHE A 181 5.13 6.88 -2.09
CA PHE A 181 3.91 6.85 -2.90
C PHE A 181 2.65 6.51 -2.10
N THR A 182 2.69 5.43 -1.32
CA THR A 182 1.50 4.87 -0.67
C THR A 182 1.11 5.65 0.60
N ASP A 183 2.07 6.26 1.29
CA ASP A 183 1.82 7.01 2.52
C ASP A 183 1.33 8.45 2.24
N ILE A 184 1.48 8.97 1.02
CA ILE A 184 1.11 10.35 0.65
C ILE A 184 -0.31 10.72 1.10
N PRO A 185 -1.36 9.92 0.80
CA PRO A 185 -2.73 10.30 1.16
C PRO A 185 -2.98 10.37 2.66
N TYR A 186 -2.08 9.82 3.48
CA TYR A 186 -2.22 9.68 4.92
C TYR A 186 -1.23 10.54 5.72
N SER A 187 -0.34 11.28 5.03
CA SER A 187 0.66 12.13 5.68
C SER A 187 0.05 13.42 6.25
N PHE A 188 0.42 13.78 7.48
CA PHE A 188 -0.01 15.03 8.14
C PHE A 188 0.25 16.28 7.28
N LYS A 189 1.41 16.34 6.60
CA LYS A 189 1.77 17.44 5.70
C LYS A 189 0.79 17.60 4.54
N TYR A 190 0.25 16.49 4.04
CA TYR A 190 -0.77 16.50 2.99
C TYR A 190 -2.09 17.07 3.52
N PHE A 191 -2.54 16.64 4.71
CA PHE A 191 -3.79 17.13 5.30
C PHE A 191 -3.76 18.62 5.68
N ALA A 192 -2.63 19.11 6.20
CA ALA A 192 -2.45 20.53 6.50
C ALA A 192 -2.59 21.43 5.25
N SER A 193 -2.23 20.91 4.06
CA SER A 193 -2.33 21.67 2.80
C SER A 193 -3.75 21.80 2.24
N GLN A 194 -4.68 20.93 2.65
CA GLN A 194 -6.07 20.89 2.17
C GLN A 194 -6.99 21.86 2.94
N GLU A 195 -6.61 22.28 4.14
CA GLU A 195 -7.50 22.98 5.10
C GLU A 195 -7.67 24.49 4.83
N ASN A 196 -6.83 25.06 3.96
CA ASN A 196 -6.80 26.50 3.66
C ASN A 196 -7.96 27.01 2.78
N GLN A 197 -9.01 26.21 2.51
CA GLN A 197 -10.06 26.52 1.52
C GLN A 197 -11.46 26.86 2.06
N GLY A 198 -11.65 27.22 3.34
CA GLY A 198 -13.00 27.53 3.84
C GLY A 198 -13.10 28.67 4.86
N LYS A 199 -13.95 29.67 4.57
CA LYS A 199 -14.41 30.69 5.54
C LYS A 199 -15.54 30.12 6.41
N LEU A 200 -15.19 29.62 7.60
CA LEU A 200 -16.14 29.21 8.64
C LEU A 200 -15.78 29.98 9.92
N LYS A 201 -16.76 30.36 10.75
CA LYS A 201 -16.50 31.13 11.99
C LYS A 201 -15.50 30.39 12.89
N LYS A 202 -14.47 31.11 13.36
CA LYS A 202 -13.20 30.57 13.91
C LYS A 202 -13.39 29.53 15.04
N LYS A 203 -14.37 29.70 15.92
CA LYS A 203 -14.60 28.86 17.11
C LYS A 203 -15.35 27.55 16.79
N ASP A 204 -16.39 27.62 15.96
CA ASP A 204 -17.19 26.46 15.52
C ASP A 204 -16.47 25.65 14.42
N LYS A 205 -15.63 26.33 13.63
CA LYS A 205 -14.67 25.68 12.74
C LYS A 205 -13.72 24.83 13.56
N LEU A 206 -13.13 25.40 14.63
CA LEU A 206 -12.11 24.73 15.43
C LEU A 206 -12.66 23.48 16.15
N SER A 207 -13.83 23.54 16.78
CA SER A 207 -14.39 22.40 17.53
C SER A 207 -14.82 21.23 16.64
N LYS A 208 -15.55 21.47 15.54
CA LYS A 208 -15.94 20.41 14.57
C LYS A 208 -14.74 19.89 13.77
N LEU A 209 -13.81 20.77 13.42
CA LEU A 209 -12.54 20.39 12.79
C LEU A 209 -11.71 19.52 13.72
N LEU A 210 -11.65 19.78 15.03
CA LEU A 210 -10.83 19.01 15.97
C LEU A 210 -11.34 17.58 16.14
N VAL A 211 -12.66 17.39 16.30
CA VAL A 211 -13.25 16.03 16.43
C VAL A 211 -13.14 15.25 15.12
N TRP A 212 -13.40 15.89 13.98
CA TRP A 212 -13.26 15.26 12.66
C TRP A 212 -11.79 15.09 12.22
N LYS A 213 -10.88 15.97 12.69
CA LYS A 213 -9.42 15.78 12.59
C LYS A 213 -9.04 14.52 13.34
N LYS A 214 -9.52 14.34 14.58
CA LYS A 214 -9.14 13.22 15.44
C LYS A 214 -9.50 11.87 14.79
N SER A 215 -10.74 11.66 14.36
CA SER A 215 -11.15 10.39 13.71
C SER A 215 -10.52 10.12 12.33
N ARG A 216 -10.20 11.18 11.55
CA ARG A 216 -9.42 11.04 10.30
C ARG A 216 -7.94 10.79 10.55
N GLN A 217 -7.36 11.39 11.59
CA GLN A 217 -5.99 11.18 12.01
C GLN A 217 -5.79 9.75 12.51
N SER A 218 -6.70 9.20 13.32
CA SER A 218 -6.62 7.80 13.78
C SER A 218 -6.64 6.81 12.61
N ARG A 219 -7.53 7.00 11.63
CA ARG A 219 -7.59 6.13 10.42
C ARG A 219 -6.37 6.29 9.51
N ALA A 220 -5.87 7.50 9.33
CA ALA A 220 -4.65 7.74 8.58
C ALA A 220 -3.44 7.07 9.25
N ALA A 221 -3.33 7.17 10.58
CA ALA A 221 -2.29 6.51 11.37
C ALA A 221 -2.38 4.98 11.27
N LEU A 222 -3.58 4.40 11.33
CA LEU A 222 -3.80 2.97 11.10
C LEU A 222 -3.32 2.53 9.72
N ASN A 223 -3.69 3.26 8.66
CA ASN A 223 -3.24 2.93 7.31
C ASN A 223 -1.72 3.08 7.17
N LEU A 224 -1.10 4.10 7.76
CA LEU A 224 0.36 4.25 7.76
C LEU A 224 1.05 3.09 8.48
N HIS A 225 0.55 2.69 9.66
CA HIS A 225 1.06 1.55 10.40
C HIS A 225 0.95 0.26 9.60
N ASN A 226 -0.23 -0.03 9.04
CA ASN A 226 -0.47 -1.25 8.27
C ASN A 226 0.38 -1.28 6.99
N GLN A 227 0.55 -0.15 6.31
CA GLN A 227 1.45 -0.04 5.17
C GLN A 227 2.91 -0.26 5.56
N PHE A 228 3.34 0.29 6.70
CA PHE A 228 4.67 0.04 7.23
C PHE A 228 4.89 -1.44 7.60
N ALA A 229 3.91 -2.08 8.22
CA ALA A 229 3.95 -3.51 8.54
C ALA A 229 4.06 -4.37 7.27
N GLY A 230 3.33 -4.01 6.20
CA GLY A 230 3.43 -4.65 4.89
C GLY A 230 4.83 -4.56 4.29
N ARG A 231 5.38 -3.34 4.27
CA ARG A 231 6.75 -3.05 3.85
C ARG A 231 7.78 -3.90 4.62
N LYS A 232 7.68 -3.92 5.96
CA LYS A 232 8.56 -4.73 6.82
C LYS A 232 8.42 -6.24 6.60
N MET A 233 7.23 -6.73 6.24
CA MET A 233 7.03 -8.13 5.89
C MET A 233 7.83 -8.55 4.66
N VAL A 234 7.91 -7.68 3.64
CA VAL A 234 8.69 -7.92 2.42
C VAL A 234 10.18 -7.92 2.71
N GLU A 235 10.66 -6.95 3.50
CA GLU A 235 12.05 -6.89 3.95
C GLU A 235 12.47 -8.17 4.70
N ALA A 236 11.63 -8.64 5.62
CA ALA A 236 11.86 -9.89 6.35
C ALA A 236 11.66 -11.16 5.50
N ALA A 237 11.15 -11.04 4.27
CA ALA A 237 10.90 -12.16 3.38
C ALA A 237 12.07 -12.49 2.44
N LEU A 238 13.13 -11.68 2.41
CA LEU A 238 14.31 -11.95 1.59
C LEU A 238 14.98 -13.27 1.97
N THR A 239 15.11 -14.16 0.99
CA THR A 239 15.78 -15.45 1.13
C THR A 239 16.99 -15.54 0.21
N ARG A 240 17.92 -16.43 0.55
CA ARG A 240 19.08 -16.72 -0.29
C ARG A 240 18.63 -17.65 -1.42
N HIS A 241 18.78 -17.19 -2.66
CA HIS A 241 18.63 -18.00 -3.87
C HIS A 241 20.02 -18.28 -4.44
N CYS A 242 20.21 -19.48 -4.97
CA CYS A 242 21.51 -19.91 -5.50
C CYS A 242 21.35 -20.57 -6.88
N LYS A 243 22.34 -20.38 -7.74
CA LYS A 243 22.50 -21.08 -9.01
C LYS A 243 23.76 -21.92 -8.99
N CYS A 244 23.64 -23.19 -9.34
CA CYS A 244 24.74 -24.13 -9.41
C CYS A 244 25.45 -24.05 -10.77
N HIS A 245 26.77 -24.21 -10.76
CA HIS A 245 27.64 -24.01 -11.92
C HIS A 245 28.58 -25.20 -12.22
N GLY A 246 28.45 -26.33 -11.51
CA GLY A 246 29.29 -27.50 -11.72
C GLY A 246 28.96 -28.29 -12.99
N VAL A 247 29.90 -29.12 -13.43
CA VAL A 247 29.75 -30.04 -14.57
C VAL A 247 28.51 -30.92 -14.35
N SER A 248 27.71 -31.12 -15.41
CA SER A 248 26.46 -31.87 -15.38
C SER A 248 25.42 -31.37 -14.36
N GLY A 249 25.47 -30.09 -13.98
CA GLY A 249 24.53 -29.51 -13.01
C GLY A 249 24.93 -29.70 -11.55
N SER A 250 26.16 -30.14 -11.28
CA SER A 250 26.69 -30.24 -9.91
C SER A 250 26.63 -28.89 -9.17
N CYS A 251 26.35 -28.94 -7.87
CA CYS A 251 26.27 -27.77 -6.98
C CYS A 251 27.53 -27.55 -6.14
N GLN A 252 28.66 -28.17 -6.49
CA GLN A 252 29.94 -27.99 -5.78
C GLN A 252 30.42 -26.53 -5.80
N ILE A 253 30.11 -25.79 -6.86
CA ILE A 253 30.28 -24.34 -6.94
C ILE A 253 28.92 -23.73 -7.27
N ARG A 254 28.47 -22.76 -6.45
CA ARG A 254 27.22 -22.03 -6.68
C ARG A 254 27.37 -20.56 -6.32
N THR A 255 26.64 -19.74 -7.07
CA THR A 255 26.55 -18.29 -6.83
C THR A 255 25.19 -17.99 -6.21
N CYS A 256 25.16 -17.20 -5.14
CA CYS A 256 23.92 -16.86 -4.44
C CYS A 256 23.67 -15.35 -4.36
N TRP A 257 22.39 -14.97 -4.33
CA TRP A 257 21.90 -13.61 -4.10
C TRP A 257 20.69 -13.62 -3.17
N LYS A 258 20.31 -12.46 -2.64
CA LYS A 258 19.04 -12.29 -1.93
C LYS A 258 17.93 -11.97 -2.93
N SER A 259 16.83 -12.72 -2.87
CA SER A 259 15.66 -12.50 -3.72
C SER A 259 14.39 -12.63 -2.89
N LEU A 260 13.38 -11.89 -3.31
CA LEU A 260 12.04 -11.93 -2.73
C LEU A 260 11.27 -13.15 -3.23
N PRO A 261 10.42 -13.74 -2.36
CA PRO A 261 9.44 -14.73 -2.74
C PRO A 261 8.31 -14.11 -3.56
N THR A 262 7.39 -14.94 -4.03
CA THR A 262 6.23 -14.47 -4.80
C THR A 262 5.30 -13.58 -3.96
N VAL A 263 4.53 -12.71 -4.62
CA VAL A 263 3.51 -11.89 -3.94
C VAL A 263 2.46 -12.78 -3.24
N LYS A 264 2.18 -13.97 -3.78
CA LYS A 264 1.30 -14.96 -3.14
C LYS A 264 1.84 -15.39 -1.77
N GLU A 265 3.11 -15.74 -1.67
CA GLU A 265 3.72 -16.11 -0.38
C GLU A 265 3.76 -14.93 0.60
N ILE A 266 4.00 -13.70 0.10
CA ILE A 266 3.90 -12.48 0.92
C ILE A 266 2.47 -12.30 1.44
N SER A 267 1.47 -12.51 0.58
CA SER A 267 0.02 -12.51 0.89
C SER A 267 -0.29 -13.49 2.02
N GLU A 268 0.22 -14.73 1.93
CA GLU A 268 0.04 -15.77 2.95
C GLU A 268 0.66 -15.39 4.30
N ARG A 269 1.87 -14.81 4.30
CA ARG A 269 2.52 -14.31 5.53
C ARG A 269 1.73 -13.16 6.16
N LEU A 270 1.22 -12.24 5.36
CA LEU A 270 0.34 -11.17 5.82
C LEU A 270 -0.99 -11.71 6.33
N TYR A 271 -1.53 -12.77 5.74
CA TYR A 271 -2.78 -13.38 6.17
C TYR A 271 -2.67 -13.96 7.58
N ARG A 272 -1.53 -14.56 7.93
CA ARG A 272 -1.24 -14.99 9.31
C ARG A 272 -1.19 -13.82 10.30
N SER A 273 -0.79 -12.64 9.85
CA SER A 273 -0.80 -11.41 10.66
C SER A 273 -2.21 -10.82 10.76
N TYR A 274 -2.98 -10.85 9.68
CA TYR A 274 -4.40 -10.48 9.65
C TYR A 274 -5.24 -11.30 10.62
N LYS A 275 -5.04 -12.63 10.68
CA LYS A 275 -5.77 -13.49 11.63
C LYS A 275 -5.55 -13.13 13.11
N ARG A 276 -4.43 -12.49 13.43
CA ARG A 276 -4.03 -12.07 14.79
C ARG A 276 -4.00 -10.55 14.95
N ALA A 277 -4.68 -9.83 14.08
CA ALA A 277 -4.70 -8.36 14.13
C ALA A 277 -5.33 -7.88 15.45
N VAL A 278 -4.70 -6.87 16.06
CA VAL A 278 -5.09 -6.31 17.35
C VAL A 278 -6.03 -5.14 17.12
N GLU A 279 -7.11 -5.08 17.89
CA GLU A 279 -8.01 -3.94 17.89
C GLU A 279 -7.46 -2.83 18.79
N VAL A 280 -7.49 -1.59 18.30
CA VAL A 280 -7.07 -0.37 18.98
C VAL A 280 -8.26 0.58 19.08
N SER A 281 -8.46 1.15 20.26
CA SER A 281 -9.46 2.18 20.50
C SER A 281 -9.01 3.52 19.90
N GLU A 282 -9.95 4.28 19.36
CA GLU A 282 -9.75 5.57 18.65
C GLU A 282 -9.03 6.66 19.48
N CYS A 283 -8.84 6.45 20.79
CA CYS A 283 -8.26 7.40 21.75
C CYS A 283 -6.79 7.17 22.14
N MET A 284 -6.08 6.19 21.58
CA MET A 284 -4.66 5.92 21.91
C MET A 284 -3.64 6.31 20.82
N LEU A 285 -4.01 7.20 19.90
CA LEU A 285 -3.09 7.79 18.91
C LEU A 285 -3.20 9.31 18.89
#